data_AF-A0A376ZKT8-F1
#
_entry.id   AF-A0A376ZKT8-F1
#
_cell.length_a   1.000
_cell.length_b   1.000
_cell.length_c   1.000
_cell.angle_alpha   90.00
_cell.angle_beta   90.00
_cell.angle_gamma   90.00
#
_symmetry.space_group_name_H-M   'P 1'
#
loop_
_entity.id
_entity.type
_entity.pdbx_description
1 polymer ?
#
loop_
_entity_poly.entity_id
_entity_poly.type
_entity_poly.pdbx_seq_one_letter_code
_entity_poly.pdbx_strand_id
1 'polypeptide(L)'
;MGELLDNAERHCGLEQRPRWYLRGFVNNNVRNPICELAVFNFGKTISETFDNLPEDHFSLSQQVNPYINKHIKKKGMFKEGLTTVAALQGRVSCKNEKETDSSGTGTIELLKLFQDMHDNLKKMGRDIKGGIKMTLISGSTHINFDGSYKLKQRLVNDEESDIFTYPFNDVGLESEPDRNYLKRMKDARFPGVMINIRFPLPENATQRT
;
A
#
# COMPACT_ATOMS: atom_id res chain seq x y z
N MET A 1 11.30 -7.66 2.62
CA MET A 1 11.40 -7.23 4.04
C MET A 1 12.17 -5.94 4.19
N GLY A 2 13.40 -5.81 3.69
CA GLY A 2 14.18 -4.55 3.75
C GLY A 2 13.44 -3.30 3.28
N GLU A 3 12.56 -3.41 2.27
CA GLU A 3 11.80 -2.25 1.75
C GLU A 3 10.62 -1.81 2.61
N LEU A 4 9.98 -2.76 3.30
CA LEU A 4 8.97 -2.47 4.33
C LEU A 4 9.63 -1.71 5.49
N LEU A 5 10.85 -2.10 5.84
CA LEU A 5 11.67 -1.44 6.86
C LEU A 5 12.09 -0.05 6.40
N ASP A 6 12.57 0.09 5.17
CA ASP A 6 12.94 1.36 4.53
C ASP A 6 11.76 2.34 4.44
N ASN A 7 10.56 1.87 4.07
CA ASN A 7 9.37 2.73 4.03
C ASN A 7 8.97 3.20 5.43
N ALA A 8 8.95 2.27 6.39
CA ALA A 8 8.67 2.61 7.78
C ALA A 8 9.72 3.56 8.38
N GLU A 9 10.97 3.46 7.91
CA GLU A 9 12.07 4.37 8.25
C GLU A 9 11.90 5.76 7.65
N ARG A 10 11.57 5.85 6.36
CA ARG A 10 11.39 7.13 5.65
C ARG A 10 10.21 7.96 6.15
N HIS A 11 9.18 7.34 6.72
CA HIS A 11 7.96 8.03 7.19
C HIS A 11 7.95 8.33 8.70
N CYS A 12 9.03 8.06 9.43
CA CYS A 12 9.08 8.26 10.88
C CYS A 12 9.19 9.75 11.28
N GLY A 13 9.62 10.65 10.39
CA GLY A 13 9.58 12.11 10.60
C GLY A 13 10.41 12.64 11.78
N LEU A 14 11.30 11.83 12.36
CA LEU A 14 12.18 12.17 13.47
C LEU A 14 13.65 12.06 13.01
N GLU A 15 14.49 13.04 13.37
CA GLU A 15 15.94 13.02 13.09
C GLU A 15 16.69 11.92 13.84
N GLN A 16 16.07 11.35 14.90
CA GLN A 16 16.63 10.21 15.63
C GLN A 16 16.03 8.90 15.13
N ARG A 17 16.92 7.92 14.94
CA ARG A 17 16.70 6.56 14.40
C ARG A 17 15.24 6.18 14.19
N PRO A 18 14.81 6.00 12.93
CA PRO A 18 13.45 5.62 12.62
C PRO A 18 13.01 4.37 13.38
N ARG A 19 11.85 4.47 14.03
CA ARG A 19 11.28 3.38 14.83
C ARG A 19 10.16 2.73 14.06
N TRP A 20 10.49 1.63 13.41
CA TRP A 20 9.53 0.70 12.86
C TRP A 20 9.39 -0.50 13.79
N TYR A 21 8.20 -1.08 13.80
CA TYR A 21 7.85 -2.23 14.60
C TYR A 21 7.38 -3.33 13.66
N LEU A 22 7.84 -4.55 13.90
CA LEU A 22 7.37 -5.75 13.23
C LEU A 22 6.72 -6.66 14.28
N ARG A 23 5.49 -7.08 14.03
CA ARG A 23 4.79 -8.08 14.82
C ARG A 23 4.36 -9.22 13.92
N GLY A 24 4.78 -10.43 14.26
CA GLY A 24 4.29 -11.65 13.64
C GLY A 24 3.39 -12.41 14.61
N PHE A 25 2.31 -12.99 14.10
CA PHE A 25 1.45 -13.89 14.84
C PHE A 25 1.07 -15.08 13.95
N VAL A 26 1.20 -16.28 14.50
CA VAL A 26 0.80 -17.51 13.84
C VAL A 26 -0.30 -18.17 14.67
N ASN A 27 -1.44 -18.41 14.04
CA ASN A 27 -2.54 -19.15 14.66
C ASN A 27 -2.63 -20.55 14.05
N ASN A 28 -2.17 -21.54 14.81
CA ASN A 28 -2.18 -22.96 14.43
C ASN A 28 -3.33 -23.74 15.09
N ASN A 29 -4.14 -23.09 15.92
CA ASN A 29 -5.24 -23.74 16.65
C ASN A 29 -6.53 -23.81 15.81
N VAL A 30 -6.49 -23.32 14.58
CA VAL A 30 -7.60 -23.32 13.63
C VAL A 30 -7.35 -24.37 12.54
N ARG A 31 -8.42 -24.96 12.02
CA ARG A 31 -8.36 -25.97 10.94
C ARG A 31 -7.54 -25.51 9.73
N ASN A 32 -7.52 -24.20 9.46
CA ASN A 32 -6.70 -23.58 8.42
C ASN A 32 -5.72 -22.63 9.11
N PRO A 33 -4.46 -23.04 9.36
CA PRO A 33 -3.49 -22.20 10.04
C PRO A 33 -3.27 -20.89 9.28
N ILE A 34 -3.10 -19.79 10.01
CA ILE A 34 -2.87 -18.46 9.44
C ILE A 34 -1.62 -17.82 10.02
N CYS A 35 -0.88 -17.11 9.17
CA CYS A 35 0.17 -16.20 9.57
C CYS A 35 -0.29 -14.76 9.33
N GLU A 36 -0.01 -13.88 10.29
CA GLU A 36 -0.23 -12.45 10.19
C GLU A 36 1.07 -11.71 10.51
N LEU A 37 1.45 -10.79 9.63
CA LEU A 37 2.60 -9.91 9.78
C LEU A 37 2.09 -8.47 9.76
N ALA A 38 2.45 -7.69 10.77
CA ALA A 38 2.16 -6.28 10.87
C ALA A 38 3.48 -5.50 10.94
N VAL A 39 3.70 -4.61 9.98
CA VAL A 39 4.80 -3.63 10.00
C VAL A 39 4.19 -2.25 10.18
N PHE A 40 4.66 -1.50 11.16
CA PHE A 40 4.16 -0.14 11.37
C PHE A 40 5.21 0.80 11.93
N ASN A 41 5.02 2.08 11.67
CA ASN A 41 5.75 3.15 12.31
C ASN A 41 4.75 4.16 12.88
N PHE A 42 5.17 4.83 13.95
CA PHE A 42 4.49 6.03 14.43
C PHE A 42 5.15 7.27 13.82
N GLY A 43 4.37 8.31 13.57
CA GLY A 43 4.88 9.56 12.99
C GLY A 43 3.88 10.17 12.02
N LYS A 44 4.40 10.76 10.93
CA LYS A 44 3.56 11.35 9.89
C LYS A 44 2.86 10.24 9.09
N THR A 45 1.59 10.46 8.84
CA THR A 45 0.79 9.69 7.87
C THR A 45 1.28 9.99 6.46
N ILE A 46 0.93 9.13 5.50
CA ILE A 46 1.28 9.35 4.09
C ILE A 46 0.74 10.69 3.62
N SER A 47 -0.52 11.03 3.93
CA SER A 47 -1.09 12.33 3.56
C SER A 47 -0.34 13.50 4.19
N GLU A 48 0.01 13.43 5.48
CA GLU A 48 0.74 14.53 6.16
C GLU A 48 2.14 14.76 5.59
N THR A 49 2.74 13.78 4.90
CA THR A 49 4.02 14.01 4.22
C THR A 49 3.92 14.96 3.03
N PHE A 50 2.69 15.23 2.54
CA PHE A 50 2.43 16.18 1.45
C PHE A 50 1.89 17.55 1.92
N ASP A 51 1.43 17.68 3.18
CA ASP A 51 0.73 18.88 3.65
C ASP A 51 1.58 20.16 3.73
N ASN A 52 2.92 20.04 3.75
CA ASN A 52 3.84 21.18 3.88
C ASN A 52 4.83 21.30 2.71
N LEU A 53 4.54 20.65 1.59
CA LEU A 53 5.36 20.81 0.39
C LEU A 53 5.01 22.13 -0.31
N PRO A 54 5.97 22.77 -1.00
CA PRO A 54 5.68 23.90 -1.89
C PRO A 54 4.57 23.56 -2.89
N GLU A 55 3.70 24.52 -3.23
CA GLU A 55 2.59 24.29 -4.16
C GLU A 55 3.06 23.81 -5.55
N ASP A 56 4.26 24.22 -5.96
CA ASP A 56 4.91 23.85 -7.20
C ASP A 56 5.69 22.52 -7.13
N HIS A 57 5.82 21.91 -5.94
CA HIS A 57 6.53 20.63 -5.76
C HIS A 57 6.01 19.58 -6.73
N PHE A 58 6.92 18.94 -7.49
CA PHE A 58 6.57 18.10 -8.63
C PHE A 58 5.52 17.02 -8.32
N SER A 59 5.77 16.13 -7.35
CA SER A 59 4.78 15.09 -7.04
C SER A 59 3.44 15.65 -6.53
N LEU A 60 3.45 16.78 -5.83
CA LEU A 60 2.22 17.39 -5.34
C LEU A 60 1.41 17.99 -6.49
N SER A 61 2.05 18.82 -7.32
CA SER A 61 1.40 19.58 -8.39
C SER A 61 1.04 18.73 -9.61
N GLN A 62 1.89 17.77 -9.99
CA GLN A 62 1.74 17.00 -11.23
C GLN A 62 1.05 15.64 -11.03
N GLN A 63 1.09 15.06 -9.83
CA GLN A 63 0.62 13.68 -9.61
C GLN A 63 -0.52 13.62 -8.58
N VAL A 64 -0.32 14.20 -7.39
CA VAL A 64 -1.26 14.07 -6.27
C VAL A 64 -2.48 14.99 -6.42
N ASN A 65 -2.27 16.30 -6.60
CA ASN A 65 -3.37 17.27 -6.71
C ASN A 65 -4.29 16.98 -7.92
N PRO A 66 -3.79 16.65 -9.12
CA PRO A 66 -4.66 16.29 -10.24
C PRO A 66 -5.56 15.10 -9.92
N TYR A 67 -5.02 14.05 -9.28
CA TYR A 67 -5.79 12.89 -8.86
C TYR A 67 -6.86 13.23 -7.82
N ILE A 68 -6.51 14.03 -6.81
CA ILE A 68 -7.46 14.49 -5.78
C ILE A 68 -8.58 15.31 -6.43
N ASN A 69 -8.23 16.33 -7.22
CA ASN A 69 -9.21 17.24 -7.83
C ASN A 69 -10.20 16.51 -8.74
N LYS A 70 -9.73 15.47 -9.44
CA LYS A 70 -10.55 14.62 -10.30
C LYS A 70 -11.61 13.84 -9.51
N HIS A 71 -11.26 13.34 -8.33
CA HIS A 71 -12.05 12.32 -7.63
C HIS A 71 -12.72 12.79 -6.34
N ILE A 72 -12.33 13.94 -5.76
CA ILE A 72 -12.79 14.36 -4.42
C ILE A 72 -14.31 14.56 -4.31
N LYS A 73 -14.99 14.90 -5.41
CA LYS A 73 -16.46 15.08 -5.45
C LYS A 73 -17.22 13.77 -5.59
N LYS A 74 -16.54 12.63 -5.79
CA LYS A 74 -17.16 11.31 -5.95
C LYS A 74 -17.58 10.75 -4.59
N LYS A 75 -18.64 9.94 -4.59
CA LYS A 75 -19.24 9.42 -3.35
C LYS A 75 -18.27 8.54 -2.58
N GLY A 76 -18.04 8.89 -1.30
CA GLY A 76 -17.16 8.13 -0.41
C GLY A 76 -15.68 8.45 -0.55
N MET A 77 -15.31 9.35 -1.46
CA MET A 77 -13.95 9.84 -1.60
C MET A 77 -13.66 10.94 -0.58
N PHE A 78 -12.39 11.04 -0.19
CA PHE A 78 -11.93 12.01 0.78
C PHE A 78 -10.45 12.32 0.57
N LYS A 79 -10.05 13.56 0.90
CA LYS A 79 -8.71 14.09 0.58
C LYS A 79 -7.59 13.16 1.04
N GLU A 80 -7.54 12.86 2.34
CA GLU A 80 -6.50 12.01 2.93
C GLU A 80 -6.37 10.62 2.25
N GLY A 81 -7.51 10.02 1.88
CA GLY A 81 -7.57 8.73 1.21
C GLY A 81 -7.07 8.80 -0.23
N LEU A 82 -7.48 9.83 -0.97
CA LEU A 82 -7.03 10.06 -2.34
C LEU A 82 -5.55 10.43 -2.40
N THR A 83 -5.05 11.26 -1.47
CA THR A 83 -3.62 11.55 -1.32
C THR A 83 -2.85 10.26 -1.11
N THR A 84 -3.34 9.39 -0.20
CA THR A 84 -2.70 8.10 0.07
C THR A 84 -2.68 7.24 -1.19
N VAL A 85 -3.82 7.06 -1.89
CA VAL A 85 -3.88 6.26 -3.12
C VAL A 85 -2.93 6.78 -4.21
N ALA A 86 -2.85 8.10 -4.39
CA ALA A 86 -1.91 8.71 -5.33
C ALA A 86 -0.45 8.42 -4.94
N ALA A 87 -0.11 8.53 -3.67
CA ALA A 87 1.23 8.25 -3.16
C ALA A 87 1.62 6.76 -3.19
N LEU A 88 0.66 5.83 -3.34
CA LEU A 88 0.98 4.41 -3.54
C LEU A 88 1.38 4.07 -4.98
N GLN A 89 1.20 5.00 -5.92
CA GLN A 89 1.57 4.79 -7.32
C GLN A 89 3.09 4.90 -7.49
N GLY A 90 3.61 4.21 -8.52
CA GLY A 90 5.04 4.22 -8.79
C GLY A 90 5.53 5.63 -9.11
N ARG A 91 6.69 5.98 -8.55
CA ARG A 91 7.35 7.30 -8.74
C ARG A 91 6.55 8.49 -8.20
N VAL A 92 5.64 8.27 -7.24
CA VAL A 92 4.98 9.34 -6.50
C VAL A 92 5.57 9.41 -5.08
N SER A 93 6.18 10.54 -4.73
CA SER A 93 6.88 10.70 -3.44
C SER A 93 6.99 12.17 -3.04
N CYS A 94 6.87 12.46 -1.75
CA CYS A 94 7.15 13.81 -1.20
C CYS A 94 8.63 14.24 -1.30
N LYS A 95 9.49 13.38 -1.85
CA LYS A 95 10.91 13.65 -2.11
C LYS A 95 11.24 13.91 -3.58
N ASN A 96 10.26 13.75 -4.48
CA ASN A 96 10.48 13.98 -5.91
C ASN A 96 10.16 15.45 -6.21
N GLU A 97 11.20 16.28 -6.26
CA GLU A 97 11.12 17.70 -6.61
C GLU A 97 11.07 17.91 -8.12
N LYS A 98 11.54 16.92 -8.90
CA LYS A 98 11.59 16.95 -10.38
C LYS A 98 11.10 15.64 -10.98
N GLU A 99 10.76 15.67 -12.27
CA GLU A 99 10.31 14.49 -13.03
C GLU A 99 11.36 13.36 -13.10
N THR A 100 12.64 13.74 -13.12
CA THR A 100 13.76 12.79 -13.18
C THR A 100 14.00 12.04 -11.87
N ASP A 101 13.37 12.45 -10.78
CA ASP A 101 13.56 11.84 -9.47
C ASP A 101 12.88 10.47 -9.40
N SER A 102 13.51 9.54 -8.67
CA SER A 102 13.16 8.12 -8.71
C SER A 102 12.57 7.55 -7.42
N SER A 103 12.28 8.39 -6.41
CA SER A 103 11.68 7.92 -5.15
C SER A 103 10.24 7.44 -5.35
N GLY A 104 9.73 6.63 -4.43
CA GLY A 104 8.37 6.06 -4.51
C GLY A 104 8.31 4.67 -5.14
N THR A 105 9.39 3.88 -5.02
CA THR A 105 9.46 2.48 -5.49
C THR A 105 9.13 1.46 -4.41
N GLY A 106 9.40 1.77 -3.13
CA GLY A 106 9.23 0.79 -2.03
C GLY A 106 7.80 0.28 -1.84
N THR A 107 6.79 1.10 -2.11
CA THR A 107 5.39 0.64 -2.08
C THR A 107 5.07 -0.29 -3.25
N ILE A 108 5.66 -0.05 -4.43
CA ILE A 108 5.47 -0.91 -5.61
C ILE A 108 6.07 -2.29 -5.36
N GLU A 109 7.27 -2.36 -4.80
CA GLU A 109 7.92 -3.61 -4.36
C GLU A 109 7.02 -4.41 -3.41
N LEU A 110 6.42 -3.74 -2.42
CA LEU A 110 5.46 -4.35 -1.51
C LEU A 110 4.22 -4.91 -2.24
N LEU A 111 3.66 -4.15 -3.19
CA LEU A 111 2.51 -4.59 -3.98
C LEU A 111 2.87 -5.78 -4.89
N LYS A 112 4.08 -5.79 -5.48
CA LYS A 112 4.62 -6.93 -6.24
C LYS A 112 4.72 -8.16 -5.35
N LEU A 113 5.34 -8.04 -4.17
CA LEU A 113 5.43 -9.13 -3.20
C LEU A 113 4.05 -9.69 -2.83
N PHE A 114 3.09 -8.81 -2.53
CA PHE A 114 1.72 -9.23 -2.22
C PHE A 114 1.08 -10.00 -3.39
N GLN A 115 1.25 -9.50 -4.63
CA GLN A 115 0.71 -10.14 -5.83
C GLN A 115 1.38 -11.50 -6.09
N ASP A 116 2.69 -11.59 -5.94
CA ASP A 116 3.43 -12.85 -6.09
C ASP A 116 2.99 -13.88 -5.06
N MET A 117 2.84 -13.48 -3.79
CA MET A 117 2.31 -14.34 -2.74
C MET A 117 0.87 -14.81 -3.07
N HIS A 118 0.01 -13.88 -3.50
CA HIS A 118 -1.36 -14.20 -3.90
C HIS A 118 -1.41 -15.22 -5.04
N ASP A 119 -0.62 -15.01 -6.09
CA ASP A 119 -0.62 -15.86 -7.27
C ASP A 119 -0.01 -17.24 -6.98
N ASN A 120 1.02 -17.30 -6.11
CA ASN A 120 1.58 -18.57 -5.64
C ASN A 120 0.59 -19.36 -4.78
N LEU A 121 -0.13 -18.71 -3.86
CA LEU A 121 -1.17 -19.37 -3.07
C LEU A 121 -2.30 -19.92 -3.93
N LYS A 122 -2.71 -19.19 -4.98
CA LYS A 122 -3.70 -19.69 -5.95
C LYS A 122 -3.24 -20.95 -6.68
N LYS A 123 -1.95 -21.02 -7.07
CA LYS A 123 -1.37 -22.22 -7.70
C LYS A 123 -1.35 -23.43 -6.77
N MET A 124 -1.20 -23.20 -5.46
CA MET A 124 -1.21 -24.24 -4.43
C MET A 124 -2.63 -24.73 -4.05
N GLY A 125 -3.69 -24.27 -4.76
CA GLY A 125 -5.11 -24.28 -4.35
C GLY A 125 -5.79 -25.60 -3.93
N ARG A 126 -5.07 -26.72 -3.81
CA ARG A 126 -5.55 -27.95 -3.16
C ARG A 126 -5.12 -28.07 -1.69
N ASP A 127 -4.00 -27.44 -1.30
CA ASP A 127 -3.36 -27.64 0.02
C ASP A 127 -3.58 -26.46 0.98
N ILE A 128 -4.20 -25.38 0.51
CA ILE A 128 -4.36 -24.14 1.26
C ILE A 128 -5.79 -23.62 1.07
N LYS A 129 -6.53 -23.47 2.18
CA LYS A 129 -7.88 -22.87 2.19
C LYS A 129 -7.84 -21.41 2.61
N GLY A 130 -8.31 -20.53 1.75
CA GLY A 130 -8.39 -19.09 1.99
C GLY A 130 -7.60 -18.28 0.95
N GLY A 131 -7.45 -16.98 1.20
CA GLY A 131 -6.68 -16.08 0.35
C GLY A 131 -5.81 -15.15 1.20
N ILE A 132 -4.76 -14.63 0.60
CA ILE A 132 -3.97 -13.56 1.22
C ILE A 132 -4.80 -12.28 1.26
N LYS A 133 -4.67 -11.54 2.36
CA LYS A 133 -5.21 -10.21 2.53
C LYS A 133 -4.11 -9.30 3.02
N MET A 134 -4.06 -8.09 2.48
CA MET A 134 -3.21 -7.04 3.00
C MET A 134 -4.05 -5.80 3.28
N THR A 135 -3.70 -5.05 4.31
CA THR A 135 -4.31 -3.76 4.62
C THR A 135 -3.24 -2.72 4.85
N LEU A 136 -3.44 -1.52 4.31
CA LEU A 136 -2.65 -0.34 4.63
C LEU A 136 -3.52 0.64 5.41
N ILE A 137 -3.03 1.06 6.57
CA ILE A 137 -3.67 2.05 7.42
C ILE A 137 -2.72 3.23 7.55
N SER A 138 -3.21 4.43 7.24
CA SER A 138 -2.46 5.66 7.50
C SER A 138 -3.41 6.78 7.86
N GLY A 139 -3.29 7.29 9.08
CA GLY A 139 -4.22 8.28 9.61
C GLY A 139 -5.63 7.71 9.69
N SER A 140 -6.59 8.36 9.03
CA SER A 140 -7.98 7.93 8.92
C SER A 140 -8.22 7.03 7.70
N THR A 141 -7.20 6.80 6.87
CA THR A 141 -7.29 6.01 5.65
C THR A 141 -7.07 4.53 5.94
N HIS A 142 -7.95 3.67 5.41
CA HIS A 142 -7.85 2.22 5.47
C HIS A 142 -8.04 1.64 4.07
N ILE A 143 -6.99 1.03 3.50
CA ILE A 143 -6.98 0.45 2.17
C ILE A 143 -6.85 -1.07 2.28
N ASN A 144 -7.76 -1.80 1.64
CA ASN A 144 -7.67 -3.26 1.53
C ASN A 144 -7.02 -3.69 0.22
N PHE A 145 -6.35 -4.83 0.26
CA PHE A 145 -5.85 -5.57 -0.88
C PHE A 145 -6.20 -7.05 -0.69
N ASP A 146 -6.85 -7.66 -1.67
CA ASP A 146 -7.25 -9.07 -1.66
C ASP A 146 -6.85 -9.81 -2.94
N GLY A 147 -6.13 -9.14 -3.85
CA GLY A 147 -5.71 -9.66 -5.14
C GLY A 147 -6.76 -9.55 -6.26
N SER A 148 -7.87 -8.84 -6.03
CA SER A 148 -8.88 -8.60 -7.08
C SER A 148 -8.35 -7.72 -8.21
N TYR A 149 -7.51 -6.74 -7.87
CA TYR A 149 -6.80 -5.90 -8.85
C TYR A 149 -5.34 -6.28 -8.94
N LYS A 150 -4.79 -6.16 -10.15
CA LYS A 150 -3.38 -6.42 -10.45
C LYS A 150 -2.63 -5.13 -10.68
N LEU A 151 -1.35 -5.15 -10.33
CA LEU A 151 -0.39 -4.13 -10.70
C LEU A 151 -0.28 -4.07 -12.22
N LYS A 152 -0.36 -2.87 -12.80
CA LYS A 152 -0.23 -2.61 -14.23
C LYS A 152 1.06 -1.84 -14.47
N GLN A 153 1.87 -2.33 -15.40
CA GLN A 153 3.05 -1.62 -15.88
C GLN A 153 2.59 -0.56 -16.89
N ARG A 154 3.13 0.66 -16.79
CA ARG A 154 2.85 1.73 -17.72
C ARG A 154 3.68 1.54 -18.98
N LEU A 155 3.08 1.79 -20.14
CA LEU A 155 3.78 1.90 -21.41
C LEU A 155 4.20 3.36 -21.64
N VAL A 156 5.45 3.58 -22.05
CA VAL A 156 5.97 4.88 -22.47
C VAL A 156 6.53 4.67 -23.87
N ASN A 157 6.00 5.40 -24.87
CA ASN A 157 6.36 5.22 -26.29
C ASN A 157 6.23 3.76 -26.77
N ASP A 158 5.18 3.07 -26.35
CA ASP A 158 4.92 1.64 -26.64
C ASP A 158 5.97 0.66 -26.07
N GLU A 159 6.89 1.14 -25.23
CA GLU A 159 7.85 0.32 -24.49
C GLU A 159 7.43 0.17 -23.01
N GLU A 160 7.75 -0.98 -22.43
CA GLU A 160 7.55 -1.27 -21.02
C GLU A 160 8.40 -0.32 -20.15
N SER A 161 7.75 0.47 -19.29
CA SER A 161 8.45 1.35 -18.36
C SER A 161 8.62 0.72 -16.97
N ASP A 162 9.54 1.25 -16.17
CA ASP A 162 9.69 0.87 -14.75
C ASP A 162 8.60 1.46 -13.84
N ILE A 163 7.56 2.10 -14.41
CA ILE A 163 6.50 2.75 -13.66
C ILE A 163 5.31 1.79 -13.56
N PHE A 164 4.98 1.43 -12.32
CA PHE A 164 3.85 0.57 -12.01
C PHE A 164 2.71 1.37 -11.37
N THR A 165 1.49 0.95 -11.66
CA THR A 165 0.27 1.54 -11.11
C THR A 165 -0.63 0.45 -10.54
N TYR A 166 -1.28 0.75 -9.42
CA TYR A 166 -2.29 -0.12 -8.84
C TYR A 166 -3.65 0.58 -8.97
N PRO A 167 -4.60 0.03 -9.75
CA PRO A 167 -5.74 0.80 -10.24
C PRO A 167 -6.84 1.01 -9.20
N PHE A 168 -6.94 0.13 -8.19
CA PHE A 168 -8.04 0.11 -7.19
C PHE A 168 -9.46 0.08 -7.77
N ASN A 169 -9.61 -0.22 -9.06
CA ASN A 169 -10.84 -0.38 -9.81
C ASN A 169 -10.51 -1.09 -11.15
N ASP A 170 -11.52 -1.38 -11.98
CA ASP A 170 -11.34 -2.07 -13.27
C ASP A 170 -10.78 -1.17 -14.39
N VAL A 171 -10.90 0.15 -14.25
CA VAL A 171 -10.57 1.13 -15.29
C VAL A 171 -9.10 1.55 -15.20
N GLY A 172 -8.68 2.10 -14.05
CA GLY A 172 -7.38 2.71 -13.81
C GLY A 172 -7.52 3.96 -12.94
N LEU A 173 -6.44 4.75 -12.89
CA LEU A 173 -6.40 6.03 -12.14
C LEU A 173 -7.35 7.11 -12.73
N GLU A 174 -7.88 6.86 -13.91
CA GLU A 174 -8.90 7.69 -14.56
C GLU A 174 -10.26 7.66 -13.85
N SER A 175 -10.53 6.61 -13.08
CA SER A 175 -11.75 6.46 -12.28
C SER A 175 -11.40 6.47 -10.78
N GLU A 176 -12.38 6.79 -9.93
CA GLU A 176 -12.18 6.74 -8.48
C GLU A 176 -11.90 5.31 -7.98
N PRO A 177 -11.19 5.12 -6.86
CA PRO A 177 -11.03 3.83 -6.21
C PRO A 177 -12.39 3.23 -5.82
N ASP A 178 -12.52 1.91 -5.94
CA ASP A 178 -13.67 1.21 -5.35
C ASP A 178 -13.64 1.36 -3.82
N ARG A 179 -14.80 1.77 -3.28
CA ARG A 179 -15.05 2.00 -1.85
C ARG A 179 -14.98 0.73 -1.01
N ASN A 180 -15.02 -0.45 -1.63
CA ASN A 180 -14.75 -1.70 -0.93
C ASN A 180 -13.28 -1.77 -0.48
N TYR A 181 -12.39 -1.12 -1.23
CA TYR A 181 -10.95 -1.09 -0.99
C TYR A 181 -10.53 0.17 -0.24
N LEU A 182 -10.98 1.36 -0.65
CA LEU A 182 -10.70 2.61 0.05
C LEU A 182 -11.80 2.95 1.06
N LYS A 183 -11.46 2.93 2.36
CA LYS A 183 -12.38 3.27 3.46
C LYS A 183 -11.79 4.36 4.35
N ARG A 184 -12.69 5.17 4.92
CA ARG A 184 -12.37 6.13 5.99
C ARG A 184 -12.75 5.54 7.34
N MET A 185 -11.81 5.50 8.27
CA MET A 185 -12.08 5.29 9.69
C MET A 185 -12.69 6.57 10.25
N LYS A 186 -13.90 6.48 10.81
CA LYS A 186 -14.66 7.66 11.26
C LYS A 186 -14.26 8.11 12.67
N ASP A 187 -14.09 7.14 13.56
CA ASP A 187 -13.91 7.38 15.01
C ASP A 187 -12.51 6.98 15.48
N ALA A 188 -11.59 6.73 14.55
CA ALA A 188 -10.23 6.31 14.83
C ALA A 188 -9.25 6.89 13.82
N ARG A 189 -8.04 7.17 14.29
CA ARG A 189 -6.93 7.65 13.49
C ARG A 189 -5.65 6.96 13.94
N PHE A 190 -4.91 6.37 13.02
CA PHE A 190 -3.61 5.78 13.29
C PHE A 190 -2.49 6.79 13.05
N PRO A 191 -1.68 7.17 14.06
CA PRO A 191 -0.65 8.19 13.91
C PRO A 191 0.61 7.61 13.24
N GLY A 192 0.58 7.42 11.93
CA GLY A 192 1.68 6.90 11.13
C GLY A 192 1.22 6.04 9.96
N VAL A 193 1.94 4.94 9.69
CA VAL A 193 1.61 3.95 8.66
C VAL A 193 1.68 2.56 9.26
N MET A 194 0.69 1.73 8.95
CA MET A 194 0.65 0.31 9.30
C MET A 194 0.27 -0.51 8.08
N ILE A 195 1.04 -1.55 7.82
CA ILE A 195 0.79 -2.54 6.78
C ILE A 195 0.64 -3.88 7.46
N ASN A 196 -0.52 -4.51 7.28
CA ASN A 196 -0.79 -5.85 7.77
C ASN A 196 -0.94 -6.79 6.58
N ILE A 197 -0.31 -7.95 6.63
CA ILE A 197 -0.44 -9.02 5.65
C ILE A 197 -0.87 -10.27 6.40
N ARG A 198 -2.01 -10.85 6.03
CA ARG A 198 -2.48 -12.13 6.53
C ARG A 198 -2.52 -13.13 5.38
N PHE A 199 -1.85 -14.26 5.55
CA PHE A 199 -1.87 -15.34 4.57
C PHE A 199 -2.09 -16.70 5.25
N PRO A 200 -2.81 -17.61 4.59
CA PRO A 200 -2.98 -18.97 5.08
C PRO A 200 -1.66 -19.75 4.95
N LEU A 201 -1.44 -20.71 5.86
CA LEU A 201 -0.32 -21.64 5.83
C LEU A 201 -0.83 -23.04 5.42
N PRO A 202 0.02 -23.90 4.80
CA PRO A 202 -0.30 -25.30 4.57
C PRO A 202 -0.62 -26.05 5.87
N GLU A 203 -1.54 -27.02 5.83
CA GLU A 203 -1.90 -27.86 7.00
C GLU A 203 -0.66 -28.57 7.61
N ASN A 204 0.33 -28.91 6.76
CA ASN A 204 1.54 -29.64 7.18
C ASN A 204 2.69 -28.73 7.64
N ALA A 205 2.57 -27.40 7.55
CA ALA A 205 3.66 -26.46 7.85
C ALA A 205 4.07 -26.43 9.34
N THR A 206 3.34 -27.16 10.19
CA THR A 206 3.54 -27.19 11.64
C THR A 206 3.74 -28.59 12.22
N GLN A 207 3.80 -29.63 11.37
CA GLN A 207 4.21 -30.96 11.83
C GLN A 207 5.69 -30.90 12.19
N ARG A 208 5.99 -30.99 13.50
CA ARG A 208 7.34 -31.18 14.00
C ARG A 208 7.88 -32.50 13.45
N THR A 209 8.93 -32.45 12.63
CA THR A 209 9.83 -33.60 12.41
C THR A 209 10.55 -33.95 13.70
#